data_AF-A0A914R366-F1
#
_entry.id   AF-A0A914R366-F1
#
_cell.length_a   1.000
_cell.length_b   1.000
_cell.length_c   1.000
_cell.angle_alpha   90.00
_cell.angle_beta   90.00
_cell.angle_gamma   90.00
#
_symmetry.space_group_name_H-M   'P 1'
#
loop_
_entity.id
_entity.type
_entity.pdbx_description
1 polymer ?
#
loop_
_entity_poly.entity_id
_entity_poly.type
_entity_poly.pdbx_seq_one_letter_code
_entity_poly.pdbx_strand_id
1 'polypeptide(L)'
;MRPRMLDVGENAEQAANLLNIHEDLMRRLRSKEDQVEELLAKADNLVTQQQEPDVLVYEAMAESLGSAWKELNRQLQMRGYLLKEALKFYEYAQQHERQTIKYDIRFTGIDADLLLDVDSTFDI
;
A
#
# COMPACT_ATOMS: atom_id res chain seq x y z
N MET A 1 1.96 -11.14 11.04
CA MET A 1 0.56 -10.97 10.57
C MET A 1 0.57 -10.44 9.15
N ARG A 2 -0.43 -10.73 8.31
CA ARG A 2 -0.61 -10.08 6.99
C ARG A 2 -1.49 -8.83 7.18
N PRO A 3 -1.08 -7.63 6.72
CA PRO A 3 -1.89 -6.42 6.88
C PRO A 3 -3.22 -6.53 6.15
N ARG A 4 -4.27 -5.89 6.67
CA ARG A 4 -5.56 -5.80 5.97
C ARG A 4 -5.43 -4.84 4.79
N MET A 5 -6.32 -4.97 3.79
CA MET A 5 -6.24 -4.17 2.56
C MET A 5 -6.29 -2.65 2.82
N LEU A 6 -7.14 -2.21 3.75
CA LEU A 6 -7.32 -0.80 4.12
C LEU A 6 -6.48 -0.37 5.33
N ASP A 7 -5.59 -1.23 5.81
CA ASP A 7 -4.69 -0.89 6.90
C ASP A 7 -3.60 0.08 6.42
N VAL A 8 -3.49 1.21 7.11
CA VAL A 8 -2.55 2.30 6.85
C VAL A 8 -1.57 2.56 8.00
N GLY A 9 -1.67 1.78 9.09
CA GLY A 9 -0.90 2.00 10.32
C GLY A 9 -1.46 3.14 11.18
N GLU A 10 -0.91 3.28 12.38
CA GLU A 10 -1.37 4.27 13.37
C GLU A 10 -0.41 5.46 13.54
N ASN A 11 0.79 5.39 12.94
CA ASN A 11 1.81 6.43 12.98
C ASN A 11 2.73 6.38 11.75
N ALA A 12 3.64 7.36 11.64
CA ALA A 12 4.55 7.49 10.50
C ALA A 12 5.43 6.23 10.29
N GLU A 13 5.95 5.64 11.36
CA GLU A 13 6.81 4.46 11.27
C GLU A 13 6.03 3.25 10.73
N GLN A 14 4.85 2.99 11.27
CA GLN A 14 4.00 1.89 10.83
C GLN A 14 3.54 2.09 9.38
N ALA A 15 3.11 3.31 9.01
CA ALA A 15 2.73 3.64 7.64
C ALA A 15 3.88 3.46 6.65
N ALA A 16 5.11 3.87 7.02
CA ALA A 16 6.31 3.67 6.22
C ALA A 16 6.64 2.19 6.04
N ASN A 17 6.56 1.39 7.10
CA ASN A 17 6.77 -0.06 7.01
C ASN A 17 5.74 -0.73 6.09
N LEU A 18 4.46 -0.37 6.22
CA LEU A 18 3.39 -0.88 5.35
C LEU A 18 3.59 -0.47 3.89
N LEU A 19 4.07 0.75 3.64
CA LEU A 19 4.42 1.23 2.31
C LEU A 19 5.59 0.43 1.71
N ASN A 20 6.65 0.20 2.48
CA ASN A 20 7.81 -0.59 2.04
C ASN A 20 7.40 -2.03 1.66
N ILE A 21 6.61 -2.69 2.51
CA ILE A 21 6.07 -4.03 2.24
C ILE A 21 5.22 -4.02 0.95
N HIS A 22 4.40 -2.98 0.78
CA HIS A 22 3.55 -2.84 -0.40
C HIS A 22 4.35 -2.61 -1.69
N GLU A 23 5.38 -1.77 -1.67
CA GLU A 23 6.22 -1.50 -2.83
C GLU A 23 7.06 -2.73 -3.23
N ASP A 24 7.50 -3.52 -2.25
CA ASP A 24 8.10 -4.83 -2.49
C ASP A 24 7.11 -5.83 -3.12
N LEU A 25 5.87 -5.89 -2.63
CA LEU A 25 4.80 -6.67 -3.26
C LEU A 25 4.57 -6.24 -4.71
N MET A 26 4.51 -4.94 -4.99
CA MET A 26 4.32 -4.42 -6.35
C MET A 26 5.47 -4.77 -7.28
N ARG A 27 6.72 -4.80 -6.78
CA ARG A 27 7.87 -5.28 -7.56
C ARG A 27 7.76 -6.76 -7.90
N ARG A 28 7.34 -7.59 -6.95
CA ARG A 28 7.10 -9.03 -7.17
C ARG A 28 5.91 -9.29 -8.09
N LEU A 29 4.87 -8.45 -8.04
CA LEU A 29 3.72 -8.58 -8.92
C LEU A 29 4.09 -8.26 -10.38
N ARG A 30 4.91 -7.23 -10.60
CA ARG A 30 5.41 -6.88 -11.94
C ARG A 30 6.16 -8.03 -12.63
N SER A 31 6.91 -8.85 -11.89
CA SER A 31 7.57 -10.02 -12.50
C SER A 31 6.61 -11.13 -12.93
N LYS A 32 5.31 -10.99 -12.65
CA LYS A 32 4.24 -11.88 -13.12
C LYS A 32 3.47 -11.33 -14.32
N GLU A 33 3.67 -10.07 -14.67
CA GLU A 33 2.95 -9.41 -15.77
C GLU A 33 3.17 -10.15 -17.09
N ASP A 34 4.42 -10.38 -17.48
CA ASP A 34 4.77 -11.13 -18.69
C ASP A 34 4.13 -12.54 -18.72
N GLN A 35 4.05 -13.22 -17.56
CA GLN A 35 3.46 -14.56 -17.46
C GLN A 35 1.95 -14.53 -17.68
N VAL A 36 1.28 -13.48 -17.17
CA VAL A 36 -0.17 -13.29 -17.36
C VAL A 36 -0.46 -12.90 -18.81
N GLU A 37 0.34 -12.02 -19.41
CA GLU A 37 0.21 -11.65 -20.82
C GLU A 37 0.42 -12.85 -21.75
N GLU A 38 1.44 -13.68 -21.48
CA GLU A 38 1.69 -14.90 -22.24
C GLU A 38 0.53 -15.91 -22.12
N LEU A 39 -0.04 -16.06 -20.92
CA LEU A 39 -1.21 -16.93 -20.70
C LEU A 39 -2.44 -16.43 -21.47
N LEU A 40 -2.71 -15.13 -21.47
CA LEU A 40 -3.82 -14.53 -22.22
C LEU A 40 -3.60 -14.72 -23.72
N ALA A 41 -2.39 -14.46 -24.23
CA ALA A 41 -2.07 -14.67 -25.64
C ALA A 41 -2.20 -16.15 -26.06
N LYS A 42 -1.85 -17.10 -25.18
CA LYS A 42 -2.06 -18.54 -25.44
C LYS A 42 -3.54 -18.89 -25.48
N ALA A 43 -4.35 -18.31 -24.59
CA ALA A 43 -5.80 -18.51 -24.60
C ALA A 43 -6.42 -17.99 -25.92
N ASP A 44 -6.03 -16.79 -26.37
CA ASP A 44 -6.49 -16.21 -27.63
C ASP A 44 -6.10 -17.09 -28.84
N ASN A 45 -4.88 -17.63 -28.86
CA ASN A 45 -4.46 -18.56 -29.91
C ASN A 45 -5.25 -19.88 -29.89
N LEU A 46 -5.55 -20.44 -28.71
CA LEU A 46 -6.33 -21.66 -28.57
C LEU A 46 -7.77 -21.49 -29.07
N VAL A 47 -8.38 -20.32 -28.85
CA VAL A 47 -9.70 -19.96 -29.39
C VAL A 47 -9.73 -20.11 -30.91
N THR A 48 -8.66 -19.76 -31.62
CA THR A 48 -8.58 -19.89 -33.09
C THR A 48 -8.46 -21.33 -33.61
N GLN A 49 -8.10 -22.28 -32.73
CA GLN A 49 -7.83 -23.69 -33.08
C GLN A 49 -8.94 -24.65 -32.63
N GLN A 50 -9.87 -24.18 -31.80
CA GLN A 50 -10.94 -24.96 -31.17
C GLN A 50 -12.24 -24.93 -31.99
N GLN A 51 -13.16 -25.86 -31.68
CA GLN A 51 -14.53 -25.87 -32.18
C GLN A 51 -15.51 -25.59 -31.04
N GLU A 52 -16.75 -25.23 -31.38
CA GLU A 52 -17.82 -25.07 -30.40
C GLU A 52 -18.07 -26.38 -29.61
N PRO A 53 -18.29 -26.34 -28.28
CA PRO A 53 -18.46 -25.15 -27.42
C PRO A 53 -17.17 -24.66 -26.74
N ASP A 54 -16.04 -25.31 -26.99
CA ASP A 54 -14.80 -25.08 -26.24
C ASP A 54 -14.26 -23.65 -26.45
N VAL A 55 -14.44 -23.11 -27.66
CA VAL A 55 -14.13 -21.70 -28.01
C VAL A 55 -14.72 -20.72 -26.99
N LEU A 56 -16.01 -20.84 -26.67
CA LEU A 56 -16.72 -19.94 -25.74
C LEU A 56 -16.16 -20.04 -24.32
N VAL A 57 -15.74 -21.22 -23.89
CA VAL A 57 -15.15 -21.43 -22.57
C VAL A 57 -13.78 -20.76 -22.47
N TYR A 58 -12.92 -20.93 -23.48
CA TYR A 58 -11.60 -20.30 -23.49
C TYR A 58 -11.68 -18.78 -23.57
N GLU A 59 -12.61 -18.24 -24.37
CA GLU A 59 -12.86 -16.79 -24.45
C GLU A 59 -13.30 -16.23 -23.10
N ALA A 60 -14.31 -16.85 -22.45
CA ALA A 60 -14.78 -16.42 -21.13
C ALA A 60 -13.69 -16.53 -20.05
N MET A 61 -12.84 -17.56 -20.10
CA MET A 61 -11.72 -17.71 -19.16
C MET A 61 -10.66 -16.62 -19.37
N ALA A 62 -10.30 -16.30 -20.62
CA ALA A 62 -9.34 -15.25 -20.93
C ALA A 62 -9.86 -13.88 -20.49
N GLU A 63 -11.13 -13.57 -20.78
CA GLU A 63 -11.78 -12.32 -20.36
C GLU A 63 -11.81 -12.19 -18.83
N SER A 64 -12.20 -13.27 -18.12
CA SER A 64 -12.24 -13.29 -16.66
C SER A 64 -10.85 -13.08 -16.05
N LEU A 65 -9.83 -13.75 -16.57
CA LEU A 65 -8.45 -13.61 -16.07
C LEU A 65 -7.92 -12.19 -16.32
N GLY A 66 -8.09 -11.66 -17.53
CA GLY A 66 -7.64 -10.32 -17.89
C GLY A 66 -8.32 -9.25 -17.05
N SER A 67 -9.63 -9.39 -16.81
CA SER A 67 -10.40 -8.47 -15.96
C SER A 67 -9.95 -8.53 -14.50
N ALA A 68 -9.79 -9.73 -13.94
CA ALA A 68 -9.33 -9.92 -12.58
C ALA A 68 -7.90 -9.37 -12.37
N TRP A 69 -7.00 -9.57 -13.34
CA TRP A 69 -5.64 -9.04 -13.29
C TRP A 69 -5.60 -7.51 -13.31
N LYS A 70 -6.38 -6.88 -14.20
CA LYS A 70 -6.50 -5.41 -14.27
C LYS A 70 -7.05 -4.85 -12.98
N GLU A 71 -8.10 -5.45 -12.43
CA GLU A 71 -8.73 -5.00 -11.19
C GLU A 71 -7.78 -5.16 -9.98
N LEU A 72 -7.07 -6.29 -9.88
CA LEU A 72 -6.06 -6.49 -8.85
C LEU A 72 -4.98 -5.40 -8.88
N ASN A 73 -4.44 -5.11 -10.07
CA ASN A 73 -3.43 -4.06 -10.23
C ASN A 73 -3.97 -2.68 -9.83
N ARG A 74 -5.20 -2.34 -10.25
CA ARG A 74 -5.87 -1.08 -9.90
C ARG A 74 -6.00 -0.93 -8.39
N GLN A 75 -6.51 -1.96 -7.70
CA GLN A 75 -6.70 -1.95 -6.26
C GLN A 75 -5.37 -1.80 -5.49
N LEU A 76 -4.33 -2.48 -5.95
CA LEU A 76 -3.01 -2.37 -5.34
C LEU A 76 -2.38 -0.99 -5.58
N GLN A 77 -2.50 -0.42 -6.79
CA GLN A 77 -2.05 0.95 -7.05
C GLN A 77 -2.75 1.97 -6.14
N MET A 78 -4.08 1.84 -5.97
CA MET A 78 -4.84 2.69 -5.06
C MET A 78 -4.36 2.57 -3.61
N ARG A 79 -4.08 1.36 -3.15
CA ARG A 79 -3.53 1.14 -1.81
C ARG A 79 -2.17 1.81 -1.64
N GLY A 80 -1.30 1.72 -2.65
CA GLY A 80 0.01 2.39 -2.64
C GLY A 80 -0.12 3.91 -2.53
N TYR A 81 -1.08 4.51 -3.22
CA TYR A 81 -1.39 5.93 -3.08
C TYR A 81 -1.87 6.27 -1.66
N LEU A 82 -2.83 5.52 -1.13
CA LEU A 82 -3.37 5.74 0.21
C LEU A 82 -2.27 5.69 1.29
N LEU A 83 -1.35 4.72 1.21
CA LEU A 83 -0.24 4.59 2.15
C LEU A 83 0.73 5.78 2.09
N LYS A 84 1.00 6.30 0.88
CA LYS A 84 1.84 7.49 0.70
C LYS A 84 1.19 8.73 1.33
N GLU A 85 -0.11 8.90 1.16
CA GLU A 85 -0.83 10.03 1.76
C GLU A 85 -0.94 9.89 3.28
N ALA A 86 -1.17 8.68 3.81
CA ALA A 86 -1.16 8.43 5.25
C ALA A 86 0.21 8.75 5.88
N LEU A 87 1.31 8.31 5.26
CA LEU A 87 2.66 8.62 5.73
C LEU A 87 2.90 10.13 5.79
N LYS A 88 2.61 10.86 4.70
CA LYS A 88 2.73 12.32 4.65
C LYS A 88 1.91 12.99 5.74
N PHE A 89 0.67 12.55 5.96
CA PHE A 89 -0.19 13.07 7.00
C PHE A 89 0.46 12.94 8.38
N TYR A 90 0.98 11.76 8.72
CA TYR A 90 1.66 11.56 10.00
C TYR A 90 2.94 12.39 10.12
N GLU A 91 3.75 12.47 9.07
CA GLU A 91 4.97 13.30 9.06
C GLU A 91 4.65 14.79 9.29
N TYR A 92 3.59 15.30 8.66
CA TYR A 92 3.13 16.67 8.86
C TYR A 92 2.56 16.90 10.25
N ALA A 93 1.76 15.98 10.78
CA ALA A 93 1.24 16.07 12.14
C ALA A 93 2.39 16.12 13.16
N GLN A 94 3.38 15.24 13.05
CA GLN A 94 4.57 15.23 13.90
C GLN A 94 5.41 16.51 13.74
N GLN A 95 5.55 17.02 12.51
CA GLN A 95 6.26 18.27 12.28
C GLN A 95 5.56 19.45 12.96
N HIS A 96 4.23 19.51 12.85
CA HIS A 96 3.43 20.54 13.48
C HIS A 96 3.53 20.47 15.01
N GLU A 97 3.41 19.27 15.60
CA GLU A 97 3.56 19.06 17.04
C GLU A 97 4.93 19.51 17.56
N ARG A 98 6.02 19.13 16.88
CA ARG A 98 7.38 19.61 17.20
C ARG A 98 7.50 21.13 17.15
N GLN A 99 6.82 21.77 16.20
CA GLN A 99 6.82 23.22 16.09
C GLN A 99 6.04 23.86 17.24
N THR A 100 4.84 23.36 17.56
CA THR A 100 4.02 23.85 18.68
C THR A 100 4.79 23.80 20.00
N ILE A 101 5.41 22.66 20.31
CA ILE A 101 6.23 22.49 21.52
C ILE A 101 7.37 23.52 21.56
N LYS A 102 8.07 23.72 20.44
CA LYS A 102 9.16 24.71 20.34
C LYS A 102 8.69 26.14 20.59
N TYR A 103 7.48 26.50 20.15
CA TYR A 103 6.91 27.82 20.39
C TYR A 103 6.43 27.97 21.83
N ASP A 104 5.81 26.96 22.43
CA ASP A 104 5.38 26.99 23.83
C ASP A 104 6.57 27.11 24.80
N ILE A 105 7.66 26.38 24.57
CA ILE A 105 8.90 26.51 25.37
C ILE A 105 9.47 27.95 25.25
N ARG A 106 9.45 28.53 24.05
CA ARG A 106 9.90 29.93 23.85
C ARG A 106 9.01 30.96 24.52
N PHE A 107 7.71 30.70 24.68
CA PHE A 107 6.75 31.67 25.21
C PHE A 107 6.56 31.56 26.72
N THR A 108 6.78 30.38 27.31
CA THR A 108 6.61 30.11 28.75
C THR A 108 7.89 30.32 29.57
N GLY A 109 9.07 30.41 28.94
CA GLY A 109 10.35 30.64 29.63
C GLY A 109 10.79 29.49 30.54
N ILE A 110 10.22 28.29 30.37
CA ILE A 110 10.61 27.09 31.12
C ILE A 110 11.80 26.46 30.37
N ASP A 111 12.92 26.29 31.08
CA ASP A 111 14.14 25.67 30.54
C ASP A 111 13.84 24.27 29.96
N ALA A 112 14.32 24.03 28.73
CA ALA A 112 14.06 22.83 27.95
C ALA A 112 14.51 21.52 28.64
N ASP A 113 15.37 21.63 29.65
CA ASP A 113 15.91 20.50 30.42
C ASP A 113 14.88 19.89 31.41
N LEU A 114 13.75 20.56 31.69
CA LEU A 114 12.74 20.06 32.64
C LEU A 114 11.63 19.18 32.03
N LEU A 115 11.57 19.06 30.70
CA LEU A 115 10.46 18.38 29.99
C LEU A 115 10.83 16.99 29.44
N LEU A 116 12.09 16.55 29.60
CA LEU A 116 12.54 15.23 29.16
C LEU A 116 12.16 14.07 30.11
N ASP A 117 11.48 14.34 31.24
CA ASP A 117 11.20 13.32 32.26
C ASP A 117 9.77 12.77 32.28
N VAL A 118 8.88 13.15 31.36
CA VAL A 118 7.46 12.73 31.40
C VAL A 118 7.20 11.34 30.79
N ASP A 119 8.19 10.73 30.12
CA ASP A 119 8.01 9.40 29.49
C ASP A 119 8.36 8.19 30.39
N SER A 120 8.57 8.39 31.70
CA SER A 120 8.94 7.29 32.62
C SER A 120 7.82 6.75 33.52
N THR A 121 6.56 7.20 33.39
CA THR A 121 5.49 6.86 34.35
C THR A 121 4.22 6.21 33.80
N PHE A 122 4.25 5.55 32.64
CA PHE A 122 3.17 4.63 32.26
C PHE A 122 3.69 3.22 31.94
N ASP A 123 4.16 2.54 32.98
CA ASP A 123 4.16 1.09 33.09
C ASP A 123 3.45 0.70 34.40
N ILE A 124 2.12 0.52 34.33
CA ILE A 124 1.32 -0.33 35.23
C ILE A 124 0.25 -1.03 34.40
#